data_AF-A0A6F9D8D6-F1
#
_entry.id   AF-A0A6F9D8D6-F1
#
_cell.length_a   1.000
_cell.length_b   1.000
_cell.length_c   1.000
_cell.angle_alpha   90.00
_cell.angle_beta   90.00
_cell.angle_gamma   90.00
#
_symmetry.space_group_name_H-M   'P 1'
#
loop_
_entity.id
_entity.type
_entity.pdbx_description
1 polymer ?
#
loop_
_entity_poly.entity_id
_entity_poly.type
_entity_poly.pdbx_seq_one_letter_code
_entity_poly.pdbx_strand_id
1 'polypeptide(L)'
;MKIMDGSLTETKYSWPSEKKKRPMNVTDVTAYEKDHVAYINDSIGLHRVENRSHTNKAVSLHLYSPPFNMCQSFDERSGHKVKCNVTFHTKYGEKVCYRKQQ
;
A
#
# COMPACT_ATOMS: atom_id res chain seq x y z
N MET A 1 -6.36 -2.08 -7.29
CA MET A 1 -6.60 -0.68 -6.86
C MET A 1 -7.18 0.09 -8.03
N LYS A 2 -8.40 0.62 -7.94
CA LYS A 2 -8.98 1.53 -8.93
C LYS A 2 -8.91 2.97 -8.41
N ILE A 3 -8.50 3.93 -9.24
CA ILE A 3 -8.53 5.35 -8.87
C ILE A 3 -9.95 5.88 -9.06
N MET A 4 -10.54 6.39 -7.99
CA MET A 4 -11.90 6.94 -7.98
C MET A 4 -11.90 8.46 -8.14
N ASP A 5 -10.90 9.12 -7.57
CA ASP A 5 -10.72 10.57 -7.68
C ASP A 5 -9.25 10.96 -7.46
N GLY A 6 -8.82 12.07 -8.07
CA GLY A 6 -7.43 12.51 -8.08
C GLY A 6 -6.49 11.55 -8.83
N SER A 7 -5.22 11.53 -8.43
CA SER A 7 -4.19 10.65 -8.98
C SER A 7 -3.29 10.06 -7.89
N LEU A 8 -2.76 8.87 -8.14
CA LEU A 8 -1.85 8.17 -7.23
C LEU A 8 -0.65 7.63 -8.01
N THR A 9 0.54 7.73 -7.43
CA THR A 9 1.74 7.09 -7.96
C THR A 9 1.99 5.77 -7.23
N GLU A 10 2.16 4.70 -7.99
CA GLU A 10 2.62 3.40 -7.51
C GLU A 10 4.09 3.22 -7.84
N THR A 11 4.91 3.00 -6.83
CA THR A 11 6.30 2.54 -6.96
C THR A 11 6.35 1.07 -6.62
N LYS A 12 6.77 0.20 -7.54
CA LYS A 12 6.96 -1.23 -7.31
C LYS A 12 8.41 -1.53 -6.95
N TYR A 13 8.62 -2.50 -6.07
CA TYR A 13 9.91 -2.95 -5.61
C TYR A 13 10.03 -4.47 -5.75
N SER A 14 11.24 -4.92 -6.08
CA SER A 14 11.61 -6.33 -5.95
C SER A 14 11.73 -6.73 -4.48
N TRP A 15 11.50 -8.01 -4.20
CA TRP A 15 11.66 -8.56 -2.85
C TRP A 15 13.10 -8.38 -2.33
N PRO A 16 13.29 -7.96 -1.06
CA PRO A 16 14.61 -7.82 -0.48
C PRO A 16 15.30 -9.19 -0.35
N SER A 17 16.64 -9.19 -0.38
CA SER A 17 17.40 -10.41 -0.11
C SER A 17 17.48 -10.64 1.40
N GLU A 18 17.09 -11.81 1.87
CA GLU A 18 17.12 -12.19 3.30
C GLU A 18 18.54 -12.16 3.90
N LYS A 19 19.59 -12.21 3.08
CA LYS A 19 20.99 -12.37 3.54
C LYS A 19 21.72 -11.05 3.81
N LYS A 20 21.27 -9.93 3.25
CA LYS A 20 21.97 -8.64 3.35
C LYS A 20 20.98 -7.49 3.46
N LYS A 21 21.13 -6.67 4.51
CA LYS A 21 20.45 -5.38 4.58
C LYS A 21 20.95 -4.51 3.44
N ARG A 22 20.05 -4.16 2.53
CA ARG A 22 20.34 -3.33 1.36
C ARG A 22 19.12 -2.48 1.02
N PRO A 23 19.32 -1.32 0.35
CA PRO A 23 18.21 -0.55 -0.18
C PRO A 23 17.31 -1.40 -1.06
N MET A 24 16.00 -1.19 -0.95
CA MET A 24 15.02 -1.83 -1.81
C MET A 24 15.22 -1.36 -3.26
N ASN A 25 15.12 -2.29 -4.21
CA ASN A 25 15.32 -1.98 -5.62
C ASN A 25 13.97 -1.72 -6.30
N VAL A 26 13.79 -0.50 -6.81
CA VAL A 26 12.61 -0.08 -7.57
C VAL A 26 12.60 -0.79 -8.92
N THR A 27 11.46 -1.37 -9.27
CA THR A 27 11.27 -2.06 -10.55
C THR A 27 10.41 -1.26 -11.51
N ASP A 28 9.48 -0.45 -11.01
CA ASP A 28 8.56 0.35 -11.81
C ASP A 28 8.04 1.55 -11.02
N VAL A 29 7.73 2.65 -11.72
CA VAL A 29 7.08 3.83 -11.15
C VAL A 29 6.00 4.28 -12.13
N THR A 30 4.74 4.12 -11.76
CA THR A 30 3.60 4.43 -12.63
C THR A 30 2.64 5.39 -11.94
N ALA A 31 2.24 6.46 -12.64
CA ALA A 31 1.17 7.35 -12.21
C ALA A 31 -0.19 6.88 -12.76
N TYR A 32 -1.18 6.78 -11.90
CA TYR A 32 -2.54 6.41 -12.24
C TYR A 32 -3.49 7.59 -12.06
N GLU A 33 -4.20 7.92 -13.12
CA GLU A 33 -5.25 8.94 -13.14
C GLU A 33 -6.62 8.31 -12.82
N LYS A 34 -7.63 9.17 -12.68
CA LYS A 34 -9.02 8.74 -12.46
C LYS A 34 -9.45 7.65 -13.44
N ASP A 35 -10.17 6.66 -12.91
CA ASP A 35 -10.67 5.47 -13.61
C ASP A 35 -9.61 4.43 -14.03
N HIS A 36 -8.31 4.71 -13.90
CA HIS A 36 -7.29 3.68 -14.08
C HIS A 36 -7.38 2.59 -13.00
N VAL A 37 -6.96 1.38 -13.39
CA VAL A 37 -6.93 0.19 -12.53
C VAL A 37 -5.52 -0.40 -12.51
N ALA A 38 -5.01 -0.61 -11.29
CA ALA A 38 -3.76 -1.30 -11.02
C ALA A 38 -4.01 -2.65 -10.32
N TYR A 39 -3.13 -3.62 -10.57
CA TYR A 39 -3.15 -4.94 -9.96
C TYR A 39 -1.78 -5.28 -9.36
N ILE A 40 -1.78 -5.89 -8.18
CA ILE A 40 -0.59 -6.40 -7.52
C ILE A 40 -0.91 -7.66 -6.70
N ASN A 41 0.08 -8.53 -6.59
CA ASN A 41 0.14 -9.64 -5.64
C ASN A 41 1.63 -9.90 -5.27
N ASP A 42 1.86 -10.77 -4.29
CA ASP A 42 3.22 -11.06 -3.80
C ASP A 42 4.16 -11.66 -4.85
N SER A 43 3.64 -12.30 -5.90
CA SER A 43 4.47 -12.80 -7.01
C SER A 43 4.98 -11.69 -7.93
N ILE A 44 4.28 -10.55 -7.99
CA ILE A 44 4.69 -9.37 -8.76
C ILE A 44 5.76 -8.58 -7.99
N GLY A 45 5.55 -8.38 -6.69
CA GLY A 45 6.50 -7.66 -5.84
C GLY A 45 5.81 -6.88 -4.73
N LEU A 46 6.56 -5.93 -4.17
CA LEU A 46 6.10 -5.00 -3.16
C LEU A 46 5.75 -3.66 -3.80
N HIS A 47 4.93 -2.84 -3.16
CA HIS A 47 4.67 -1.49 -3.67
C HIS A 47 4.51 -0.44 -2.58
N ARG A 48 4.73 0.82 -2.97
CA ARG A 48 4.37 2.03 -2.25
C ARG A 48 3.36 2.79 -3.10
N VAL A 49 2.25 3.18 -2.50
CA VAL A 49 1.24 4.03 -3.14
C VAL A 49 1.26 5.39 -2.45
N GLU A 50 1.43 6.45 -3.22
CA GLU A 50 1.55 7.82 -2.70
C GLU A 50 0.72 8.81 -3.52
N ASN A 51 0.10 9.78 -2.84
CA ASN A 51 -0.45 10.97 -3.48
C ASN A 51 0.65 12.02 -3.55
N ARG A 52 1.15 12.32 -4.76
CA ARG A 52 2.18 13.34 -4.99
C ARG A 52 1.62 14.76 -5.12
N SER A 53 0.30 14.91 -5.14
CA SER A 53 -0.32 16.23 -5.13
C SER A 53 -0.20 16.88 -3.75
N HIS A 54 0.30 18.11 -3.72
CA HIS A 54 0.36 18.93 -2.51
C HIS A 54 -0.94 19.69 -2.23
N THR A 55 -1.89 19.68 -3.16
CA THR A 55 -3.11 20.50 -3.11
C THR A 55 -4.38 19.66 -3.19
N ASN A 56 -4.36 18.59 -3.97
CA ASN A 56 -5.54 17.77 -4.25
C ASN A 56 -5.51 16.48 -3.44
N LYS A 57 -6.70 16.05 -2.97
CA LYS A 57 -6.88 14.71 -2.38
C LYS A 57 -6.97 13.67 -3.50
N ALA A 58 -6.75 12.42 -3.13
CA ALA A 58 -6.95 11.26 -4.00
C ALA A 58 -7.74 10.19 -3.26
N VAL A 59 -8.58 9.46 -3.98
CA VAL A 59 -9.40 8.37 -3.45
C VAL A 59 -9.24 7.16 -4.35
N SER A 60 -8.97 6.00 -3.74
CA SER A 60 -8.86 4.72 -4.44
C SER A 60 -9.79 3.67 -3.84
N LEU A 61 -10.25 2.76 -4.68
CA LEU A 61 -10.99 1.56 -4.30
C LEU A 61 -10.06 0.35 -4.33
N HIS A 62 -9.96 -0.36 -3.19
CA HIS A 62 -9.12 -1.55 -3.03
C HIS A 62 -9.99 -2.79 -2.84
N LEU A 63 -9.66 -3.85 -3.56
CA LEU A 63 -10.26 -5.18 -3.41
C LEU A 63 -9.13 -6.18 -3.14
N TYR A 64 -9.27 -6.94 -2.06
CA TYR A 64 -8.33 -7.99 -1.67
C TYR A 64 -9.06 -9.32 -1.58
N SER A 65 -8.47 -10.38 -2.12
CA SER A 65 -9.03 -11.74 -2.13
C SER A 65 -7.91 -12.78 -1.99
N PRO A 66 -7.92 -13.64 -0.96
CA PRO A 66 -8.81 -13.60 0.20
C PRO A 66 -8.59 -12.34 1.07
N PRO A 67 -9.53 -11.99 1.96
CA PRO A 67 -9.33 -10.87 2.88
C PRO A 67 -8.20 -11.17 3.87
N PHE A 68 -7.45 -10.13 4.25
CA PHE A 68 -6.40 -10.19 5.28
C PHE A 68 -6.50 -8.98 6.22
N ASN A 69 -5.95 -9.12 7.42
CA ASN A 69 -5.92 -8.09 8.47
C ASN A 69 -4.50 -7.71 8.91
N MET A 70 -3.48 -8.34 8.32
CA MET A 70 -2.08 -8.10 8.63
C MET A 70 -1.30 -8.03 7.32
N CYS A 71 -0.37 -7.08 7.23
CA CYS A 71 0.61 -6.99 6.16
C CYS A 71 2.03 -6.81 6.73
N GLN A 72 3.03 -6.82 5.84
CA GLN A 72 4.40 -6.46 6.18
C GLN A 72 4.70 -5.07 5.62
N SER A 73 5.24 -4.20 6.46
CA SER A 73 5.84 -2.93 6.02
C SER A 73 7.35 -3.10 5.97
N PHE A 74 7.97 -2.54 4.93
CA PHE A 74 9.39 -2.68 4.66
C PHE A 74 10.08 -1.33 4.75
N ASP A 75 11.22 -1.29 5.43
CA ASP A 75 12.12 -0.14 5.44
C ASP A 75 12.87 -0.07 4.09
N GLU A 76 12.68 1.02 3.36
CA GLU A 76 13.22 1.19 2.01
C GLU A 76 14.76 1.21 1.96
N ARG A 77 15.44 1.58 3.05
CA ARG A 77 16.91 1.69 3.10
C ARG A 77 17.59 0.36 3.43
N SER A 78 16.90 -0.52 4.15
CA SER A 78 17.48 -1.74 4.70
C SER A 78 16.80 -3.03 4.25
N GLY A 79 15.57 -2.96 3.72
CA GLY A 79 14.73 -4.11 3.41
C GLY A 79 14.19 -4.82 4.65
N HIS A 80 14.39 -4.26 5.85
CA HIS A 80 13.88 -4.83 7.09
C HIS A 80 12.35 -4.76 7.12
N LYS A 81 11.70 -5.86 7.53
CA LYS A 81 10.25 -5.98 7.54
C LYS A 81 9.69 -6.03 8.94
N VAL A 82 8.58 -5.32 9.15
CA VAL A 82 7.79 -5.35 10.37
C VAL A 82 6.37 -5.80 10.07
N LYS A 83 5.78 -6.59 10.97
CA LYS A 83 4.37 -6.97 10.86
C LYS A 83 3.51 -5.78 11.30
N CYS A 84 2.48 -5.47 10.50
CA CYS A 84 1.56 -4.39 10.74
C CYS A 84 0.13 -4.91 10.71
N ASN A 85 -0.63 -4.65 11.77
CA ASN A 85 -2.08 -4.90 11.77
C ASN A 85 -2.79 -3.76 11.05
N VAL A 86 -3.62 -4.10 10.07
CA VAL A 86 -4.39 -3.13 9.30
C VAL A 86 -5.72 -2.91 10.00
N THR A 87 -6.03 -1.64 10.29
CA THR A 87 -7.28 -1.23 10.93
C THR A 87 -8.16 -0.45 9.97
N PHE A 88 -9.48 -0.60 10.11
CA PHE A 88 -10.46 0.22 9.40
C PHE A 88 -10.68 1.56 10.11
N HIS A 89 -10.68 2.67 9.36
CA HIS A 89 -11.12 3.97 9.89
C HIS A 89 -12.65 3.99 10.10
N THR A 90 -13.39 3.49 9.10
CA THR A 90 -14.85 3.31 9.11
C THR A 90 -15.22 1.93 8.54
N LYS A 91 -16.40 1.41 8.90
CA LYS A 91 -17.01 0.23 8.30
C LYS A 91 -18.47 0.55 7.94
N TYR A 92 -18.84 0.31 6.69
CA TYR A 92 -20.20 0.57 6.18
C TYR A 92 -20.70 2.01 6.43
N GLY A 93 -19.81 3.00 6.37
CA GLY A 93 -20.14 4.41 6.61
C GLY A 93 -19.98 4.87 8.07
N GLU A 94 -19.84 3.94 9.03
CA GLU A 94 -19.77 4.27 10.45
C GLU A 94 -18.33 4.21 11.00
N LYS A 95 -17.98 5.14 11.90
CA LYS A 95 -16.64 5.20 12.50
C LYS A 95 -16.39 4.03 13.45
N VAL A 96 -15.22 3.40 13.34
CA VAL A 96 -14.85 2.29 14.22
C VAL A 96 -14.18 2.80 15.49
N CYS A 97 -14.64 2.35 16.66
CA CYS A 97 -14.00 2.60 17.95
C CYS A 97 -13.23 1.36 18.41
N TYR A 98 -11.90 1.41 18.32
CA TYR A 98 -11.02 0.42 18.95
C TYR A 98 -10.85 0.81 20.42
N ARG A 99 -11.69 0.28 21.31
CA ARG A 99 -11.44 0.42 22.76
C ARG A 99 -10.07 -0.21 23.04
N LYS A 100 -9.17 0.55 23.69
CA LYS A 100 -7.92 -0.02 24.21
C LYS A 100 -8.31 -1.11 25.20
N GLN A 101 -7.97 -2.36 24.91
CA GLN A 101 -7.94 -3.39 25.95
C GLN A 101 -6.83 -2.96 26.93
N GLN A 102 -7.22 -2.78 28.20
CA GLN A 102 -6.27 -2.60 29.31
C GLN A 102 -5.46 -3.88 29.51
#